data_AF-A0A839DVZ7-F1
#
_entry.id   AF-A0A839DVZ7-F1
#
_cell.length_a   1.000
_cell.length_b   1.000
_cell.length_c   1.000
_cell.angle_alpha   90.00
_cell.angle_beta   90.00
_cell.angle_gamma   90.00
#
_symmetry.space_group_name_H-M   'P 1'
#
loop_
_entity.id
_entity.type
_entity.pdbx_description
1 polymer ?
#
loop_
_entity_poly.entity_id
_entity_poly.type
_entity_poly.pdbx_seq_one_letter_code
_entity_poly.pdbx_strand_id
1 'polypeptide(L)'
;MSPVRSARPEATVLTDEQRSKVLAQLRHAGSSCRGCGSGDYHVGDALYLGFLFHSERTDAYMIALTCANPACPSPHNGVRYHASEWPVP
;
A
#
# COMPACT_ATOMS: atom_id res chain seq x y z
N MET A 1 9.39 -19.47 -12.08
CA MET A 1 8.03 -18.92 -11.89
C MET A 1 7.77 -18.79 -10.41
N SER A 2 7.62 -17.56 -9.90
CA SER A 2 7.18 -17.35 -8.52
C SER A 2 5.73 -17.85 -8.38
N PRO A 3 5.35 -18.45 -7.24
CA PRO A 3 3.97 -18.86 -7.02
C PRO A 3 3.08 -17.63 -7.12
N VAL A 4 2.02 -17.74 -7.93
CA VAL A 4 0.91 -16.78 -7.90
C VAL A 4 0.34 -16.89 -6.49
N ARG A 5 0.70 -15.94 -5.62
CA ARG A 5 0.03 -15.78 -4.34
C ARG A 5 -1.42 -15.49 -4.70
N SER A 6 -2.30 -16.46 -4.52
CA SER A 6 -3.73 -16.21 -4.55
C SER A 6 -3.99 -15.05 -3.60
N ALA A 7 -4.52 -13.95 -4.14
CA ALA A 7 -4.87 -12.80 -3.32
C ALA A 7 -5.74 -13.31 -2.18
N ARG A 8 -5.43 -12.88 -0.96
CA ARG A 8 -6.22 -13.31 0.20
C ARG A 8 -7.65 -12.78 0.01
N PRO A 9 -8.70 -13.50 0.42
CA PRO A 9 -10.09 -13.06 0.22
C PRO A 9 -10.37 -11.67 0.80
N GLU A 10 -9.67 -11.30 1.88
CA GLU A 10 -9.78 -10.00 2.53
C GLU A 10 -9.03 -8.86 1.81
N ALA A 11 -8.19 -9.18 0.82
CA ALA A 11 -7.39 -8.22 0.10
C ALA A 11 -8.14 -7.68 -1.12
N THR A 12 -8.24 -6.35 -1.21
CA THR A 12 -8.64 -5.65 -2.43
C THR A 12 -7.44 -5.63 -3.39
N VAL A 13 -7.55 -6.36 -4.49
CA VAL A 13 -6.51 -6.39 -5.54
C VAL A 13 -6.48 -5.04 -6.26
N LEU A 14 -5.29 -4.45 -6.37
CA LEU A 14 -5.09 -3.19 -7.06
C LEU A 14 -4.76 -3.41 -8.54
N THR A 15 -5.34 -2.59 -9.41
CA THR A 15 -4.94 -2.49 -10.82
C THR A 15 -3.58 -1.78 -10.95
N ASP A 16 -2.91 -1.95 -12.08
CA ASP A 16 -1.62 -1.27 -12.32
C ASP A 16 -1.75 0.25 -12.38
N GLU A 17 -2.90 0.77 -12.83
CA GLU A 17 -3.21 2.19 -12.77
C GLU A 17 -3.33 2.68 -11.32
N GLN A 18 -4.04 1.92 -10.47
CA GLN A 18 -4.17 2.24 -9.04
C GLN A 18 -2.80 2.20 -8.35
N ARG A 19 -1.97 1.20 -8.62
CA ARG A 19 -0.59 1.12 -8.11
C ARG A 19 0.25 2.33 -8.53
N SER A 20 0.12 2.76 -9.79
CA SER A 20 0.83 3.93 -10.32
C SER A 20 0.40 5.22 -9.62
N LYS A 21 -0.90 5.38 -9.31
CA LYS A 21 -1.42 6.52 -8.54
C LYS A 21 -0.88 6.54 -7.11
N VAL A 22 -0.81 5.39 -6.43
CA VAL A 22 -0.18 5.28 -5.09
C VAL A 22 1.26 5.79 -5.14
N LEU A 23 2.05 5.32 -6.12
CA LEU A 23 3.45 5.74 -6.25
C LEU A 23 3.56 7.24 -6.49
N ALA A 24 2.71 7.81 -7.34
CA ALA A 24 2.69 9.25 -7.59
C ALA A 24 2.35 10.03 -6.31
N GLN A 25 1.37 9.59 -5.53
CA GLN A 25 1.00 10.23 -4.26
C GLN A 25 2.11 10.10 -3.21
N LEU A 26 2.75 8.95 -3.07
CA LEU A 26 3.90 8.76 -2.17
C LEU A 26 5.04 9.73 -2.51
N ARG A 27 5.35 9.88 -3.81
CA ARG A 27 6.35 10.85 -4.28
C ARG A 27 5.93 12.29 -3.98
N HIS A 28 4.69 12.66 -4.26
CA HIS A 28 4.16 13.99 -3.98
C HIS A 28 4.21 14.32 -2.47
N ALA A 29 3.91 13.34 -1.63
CA ALA A 29 3.96 13.48 -0.17
C ALA A 29 5.39 13.43 0.41
N GLY A 30 6.43 13.20 -0.41
CA GLY A 30 7.81 13.04 0.07
C GLY A 30 7.99 11.81 0.97
N SER A 31 7.17 10.77 0.80
CA SER A 31 7.21 9.57 1.62
C SER A 31 8.49 8.78 1.39
N SER A 32 9.17 8.40 2.47
CA SER A 32 10.41 7.63 2.45
C SER A 32 10.33 6.39 3.34
N CYS A 33 11.11 5.37 3.00
CA CYS A 33 11.13 4.11 3.72
C CYS A 33 11.68 4.33 5.11
N ARG A 34 10.93 3.95 6.15
CA ARG A 34 11.39 4.06 7.54
C ARG A 34 12.65 3.22 7.84
N GLY A 35 12.90 2.18 7.04
CA GLY A 35 14.06 1.30 7.21
C GLY A 35 15.36 1.81 6.57
N CYS A 36 15.30 2.53 5.44
CA CYS A 36 16.50 2.94 4.71
C CYS A 36 16.44 4.31 4.04
N GLY A 37 15.34 5.05 4.16
CA GLY A 37 15.17 6.39 3.58
C GLY A 37 14.88 6.44 2.07
N SER A 38 14.90 5.32 1.34
CA SER A 38 14.56 5.29 -0.09
C SER A 38 13.09 5.68 -0.33
N GLY A 39 12.83 6.39 -1.43
CA GLY A 39 11.47 6.73 -1.91
C GLY A 39 10.88 5.69 -2.87
N ASP A 40 11.60 4.62 -3.18
CA ASP A 40 11.21 3.63 -4.18
C ASP A 40 10.49 2.45 -3.52
N TYR A 41 9.31 2.14 -4.05
CA TYR A 41 8.42 1.12 -3.51
C TYR A 41 7.82 0.25 -4.62
N HIS A 42 7.57 -1.00 -4.26
CA HIS A 42 6.58 -1.86 -4.91
C HIS A 42 5.27 -1.76 -4.15
N VAL A 43 4.17 -1.51 -4.88
CA VAL A 43 2.83 -1.42 -4.31
C VAL A 43 2.14 -2.77 -4.43
N GLY A 44 1.72 -3.31 -3.30
CA GLY A 44 0.93 -4.54 -3.21
C GLY A 44 -0.57 -4.28 -3.19
N ASP A 45 -1.33 -5.25 -2.72
CA ASP A 45 -2.78 -5.15 -2.58
C ASP A 45 -3.17 -4.36 -1.31
N ALA A 46 -4.45 -3.99 -1.21
CA ALA A 46 -4.98 -3.21 -0.10
C ALA A 46 -5.84 -4.07 0.85
N LEU A 47 -5.91 -3.64 2.10
CA LEU A 47 -6.78 -4.20 3.13
C LEU A 47 -7.75 -3.12 3.60
N TYR A 48 -9.05 -3.39 3.55
CA TYR A 48 -10.06 -2.49 4.12
C TYR A 48 -10.04 -2.54 5.66
N LEU A 49 -10.01 -1.37 6.30
CA LEU A 49 -9.86 -1.22 7.75
C LEU A 49 -11.18 -0.89 8.48
N GLY A 50 -12.22 -0.46 7.74
CA GLY A 50 -13.42 0.19 8.29
C GLY A 50 -14.30 -0.65 9.24
N PHE A 51 -14.00 -1.94 9.42
CA PHE A 51 -14.67 -2.80 10.41
C PHE A 51 -13.71 -3.41 11.44
N LEU A 52 -12.42 -3.51 11.13
CA LEU A 52 -11.46 -4.29 11.92
C LEU A 52 -10.87 -3.51 13.10
N PHE A 53 -10.97 -2.19 13.10
CA PHE A 53 -10.36 -1.34 14.11
C PHE A 53 -11.35 -0.28 14.59
N HIS A 54 -11.70 -0.32 15.88
CA HIS A 54 -12.73 0.53 16.51
C HIS A 54 -12.46 2.04 16.41
N SER A 55 -11.22 2.45 16.12
CA SER A 55 -10.79 3.85 15.97
C SER A 55 -10.49 4.27 14.53
N GLU A 56 -10.55 3.36 13.55
CA GLU A 56 -10.30 3.71 12.15
C GLU A 56 -11.57 4.29 11.52
N ARG A 57 -11.38 5.27 10.62
CA ARG A 57 -12.49 5.84 9.86
C ARG A 57 -13.16 4.73 9.05
N THR A 58 -14.50 4.79 8.94
CA THR A 58 -15.33 3.77 8.28
C THR A 58 -14.99 3.53 6.82
N ASP A 59 -14.10 4.30 6.20
CA ASP A 59 -13.71 4.18 4.80
C ASP A 59 -12.18 4.26 4.63
N ALA A 60 -11.42 3.54 5.46
CA ALA A 60 -9.96 3.52 5.40
C ALA A 60 -9.44 2.21 4.78
N TYR A 61 -8.39 2.32 3.97
CA TYR A 61 -7.64 1.20 3.40
C TYR A 61 -6.18 1.29 3.83
N MET A 62 -5.56 0.15 4.10
CA MET A 62 -4.11 0.01 4.21
C MET A 62 -3.57 -0.62 2.93
N ILE A 63 -2.70 0.09 2.22
CA ILE A 63 -2.04 -0.43 1.02
C ILE A 63 -0.66 -0.95 1.42
N ALA A 64 -0.38 -2.20 1.05
CA ALA A 64 0.91 -2.81 1.30
C ALA A 64 2.01 -2.15 0.44
N LEU A 65 3.13 -1.80 1.07
CA LEU A 65 4.31 -1.28 0.39
C LEU A 65 5.51 -2.18 0.70
N THR A 66 6.33 -2.44 -0.31
CA THR A 66 7.64 -3.08 -0.13
C THR A 66 8.71 -2.17 -0.70
N CYS A 67 9.68 -1.76 0.11
CA CYS A 67 10.81 -0.95 -0.35
C CYS A 67 11.56 -1.71 -1.45
N ALA A 68 11.88 -1.01 -2.54
CA ALA A 68 12.61 -1.59 -3.66
C ALA A 68 14.12 -1.74 -3.39
N ASN A 69 14.63 -1.15 -2.30
CA ASN A 69 16.03 -1.31 -1.92
C ASN A 69 16.28 -2.72 -1.33
N PRO A 70 17.07 -3.57 -2.00
CA PRO A 70 17.33 -4.94 -1.54
C PRO A 70 18.15 -5.01 -0.24
N ALA A 71 18.87 -3.93 0.10
CA ALA A 71 19.63 -3.82 1.35
C ALA A 71 18.80 -3.22 2.51
N CYS A 72 17.50 -2.98 2.31
CA CYS A 72 16.67 -2.39 3.35
C CYS A 72 16.51 -3.36 4.54
N PRO A 73 16.84 -2.95 5.77
CA PRO A 73 16.72 -3.81 6.95
C PRO A 73 15.27 -4.06 7.36
N SER A 74 14.33 -3.25 6.88
CA SER A 74 12.89 -3.39 7.13
C SER A 74 12.10 -2.96 5.89
N PRO A 75 11.98 -3.85 4.87
CA PRO A 75 11.44 -3.47 3.56
C PRO A 75 9.91 -3.37 3.55
N HIS A 76 9.20 -4.05 4.46
CA HIS A 76 7.74 -4.09 4.46
C HIS A 76 7.16 -2.90 5.23
N ASN A 77 6.27 -2.16 4.58
CA ASN A 77 5.64 -0.96 5.10
C ASN A 77 4.16 -0.91 4.66
N GLY A 78 3.43 0.10 5.12
CA GLY A 78 2.06 0.33 4.68
C GLY A 78 1.69 1.79 4.73
N VAL A 79 0.80 2.20 3.84
CA VAL A 79 0.23 3.56 3.81
C VAL A 79 -1.28 3.47 3.95
N ARG A 80 -1.87 4.41 4.68
CA ARG A 80 -3.31 4.49 4.88
C ARG A 80 -3.89 5.52 3.92
N TYR A 81 -4.99 5.17 3.28
CA TYR A 81 -5.78 6.07 2.44
C TYR A 81 -7.24 6.04 2.88
N HIS A 82 -7.88 7.21 2.85
CA HIS A 82 -9.33 7.27 2.91
C HIS A 82 -9.93 6.98 1.52
N ALA A 83 -11.12 6.38 1.46
CA ALA A 83 -11.80 6.07 0.19
C ALA A 83 -12.02 7.32 -0.67
N SER A 84 -12.24 8.49 -0.07
CA SER A 84 -12.37 9.74 -0.84
C SER A 84 -11.07 10.21 -1.49
N GLU A 85 -9.92 9.77 -1.00
CA GLU A 85 -8.59 10.08 -1.54
C GLU A 85 -8.15 9.04 -2.58
N TRP A 86 -9.00 8.03 -2.78
CA TRP A 86 -8.69 6.81 -3.48
C TRP A 86 -9.75 6.52 -4.56
N PRO A 87 -9.37 6.43 -5.84
CA PRO A 87 -10.27 5.94 -6.87
C PRO A 87 -10.28 4.41 -6.85
N VAL A 88 -11.03 3.80 -5.93
CA VAL A 88 -11.70 2.52 -6.24
C VAL A 88 -13.08 2.84 -6.81
N PRO A 89 -13.59 2.01 -7.73
CA PRO A 89 -15.00 2.07 -8.12
C PRO A 89 -15.94 1.90 -6.91
#